data_AF-A0A0J6S3Y5-F1
#
_entry.id   AF-A0A0J6S3Y5-F1
#
_cell.length_a   1.000
_cell.length_b   1.000
_cell.length_c   1.000
_cell.angle_alpha   90.00
_cell.angle_beta   90.00
_cell.angle_gamma   90.00
#
_symmetry.space_group_name_H-M   'P 1'
#
loop_
_entity.id
_entity.type
_entity.pdbx_description
1 polymer ?
#
loop_
_entity_poly.entity_id
_entity_poly.type
_entity_poly.pdbx_seq_one_letter_code
_entity_poly.pdbx_strand_id
1 'polypeptide(L)'
;MTDAPAPARRRDWPALFLRAVLSLFLGLPLGGVLFALTGLGLAVYGSDPILQHPWLLAFRTLAAAVSYVFLGGFAWTPDGGYASLHAWYAAGVVLAFWLLGRPWRRWRRRKRPEPWPRRG
;
A
#
# COMPACT_ATOMS: atom_id res chain seq x y z
N MET A 1 -43.06 -25.33 -6.49
CA MET A 1 -41.60 -25.08 -6.55
C MET A 1 -41.40 -23.58 -6.38
N THR A 2 -40.96 -23.15 -5.20
CA THR A 2 -40.66 -21.75 -4.90
C THR A 2 -39.17 -21.54 -5.11
N ASP A 3 -38.81 -20.87 -6.21
CA ASP A 3 -37.47 -20.37 -6.44
C ASP A 3 -37.18 -19.28 -5.40
N ALA A 4 -36.38 -19.63 -4.39
CA ALA A 4 -35.87 -18.63 -3.46
C ALA A 4 -34.95 -17.69 -4.24
N PRO A 5 -35.19 -16.36 -4.22
CA PRO A 5 -34.32 -15.42 -4.92
C PRO A 5 -32.92 -15.50 -4.30
N ALA A 6 -31.92 -15.73 -5.14
CA ALA A 6 -30.52 -15.70 -4.73
C ALA A 6 -30.26 -14.41 -3.93
N PRO A 7 -29.66 -14.48 -2.73
CA PRO A 7 -29.51 -13.32 -1.89
C PRO A 7 -28.71 -12.25 -2.64
N ALA A 8 -29.36 -11.13 -2.92
CA ALA A 8 -28.72 -9.96 -3.51
C ALA A 8 -27.49 -9.63 -2.65
N ARG A 9 -26.30 -9.84 -3.21
CA ARG A 9 -25.02 -9.55 -2.55
C ARG A 9 -24.94 -8.05 -2.32
N ARG A 10 -25.49 -7.58 -1.19
CA ARG A 10 -25.43 -6.17 -0.79
C ARG A 10 -23.97 -5.74 -0.87
N ARG A 11 -23.71 -4.77 -1.74
CA ARG A 11 -22.38 -4.22 -1.94
C ARG A 11 -22.04 -3.46 -0.66
N ASP A 12 -21.00 -3.90 0.04
CA ASP A 12 -20.56 -3.32 1.31
C ASP A 12 -19.91 -1.94 1.08
N TRP A 13 -20.70 -0.96 0.65
CA TRP A 13 -20.26 0.41 0.37
C TRP A 13 -19.50 1.07 1.53
N PRO A 14 -19.93 0.93 2.81
CA PRO A 14 -19.18 1.50 3.93
C PRO A 14 -17.77 0.91 4.06
N ALA A 15 -17.61 -0.39 3.78
CA ALA A 15 -16.30 -1.04 3.84
C ALA A 15 -15.41 -0.61 2.67
N LEU A 16 -15.98 -0.42 1.47
CA LEU A 16 -15.24 0.11 0.32
C LEU A 16 -14.79 1.55 0.54
N PHE A 17 -15.66 2.40 1.10
CA PHE A 17 -15.34 3.78 1.44
C PHE A 17 -14.21 3.85 2.47
N LEU A 18 -14.36 3.14 3.60
CA LEU A 18 -13.32 3.11 4.62
C LEU A 18 -11.98 2.59 4.07
N ARG A 19 -12.02 1.57 3.21
CA ARG A 19 -10.83 1.06 2.53
C ARG A 19 -10.18 2.11 1.66
N ALA A 20 -10.95 2.88 0.88
CA ALA A 20 -10.43 3.97 0.05
C ALA A 20 -9.77 5.05 0.91
N VAL A 21 -10.44 5.50 1.98
CA VAL A 21 -9.90 6.48 2.93
C VAL A 21 -8.58 5.99 3.54
N LEU A 22 -8.55 4.78 4.08
CA LEU A 22 -7.34 4.19 4.65
C LEU A 22 -6.22 4.05 3.60
N SER A 23 -6.57 3.80 2.34
CA SER A 23 -5.60 3.67 1.26
C SER A 23 -4.98 5.00 0.88
N LEU A 24 -5.72 6.11 0.99
CA LEU A 24 -5.16 7.46 0.83
C LEU A 24 -4.11 7.75 1.91
N PHE A 25 -4.41 7.45 3.18
CA PHE A 25 -3.45 7.62 4.28
C PHE A 25 -2.21 6.72 4.14
N LEU A 26 -2.40 5.46 3.74
CA LEU A 26 -1.31 4.50 3.56
C LEU A 26 -0.56 4.67 2.24
N GLY A 27 -1.11 5.43 1.30
CA GLY A 27 -0.53 5.62 -0.03
C GLY A 27 0.81 6.34 0.02
N LEU A 28 0.97 7.31 0.91
CA LEU A 28 2.22 8.05 1.12
C LEU A 28 3.37 7.15 1.60
N PRO A 29 3.25 6.43 2.73
CA PRO A 29 4.33 5.55 3.18
C PRO A 29 4.63 4.42 2.20
N LEU A 30 3.61 3.81 1.58
CA LEU A 30 3.83 2.78 0.58
C LEU A 30 4.48 3.34 -0.70
N GLY A 31 4.06 4.53 -1.14
CA GLY A 31 4.67 5.22 -2.27
C GLY A 31 6.14 5.56 -2.03
N GLY A 32 6.48 6.00 -0.81
CA GLY A 32 7.87 6.27 -0.42
C GLY A 32 8.74 5.03 -0.44
N VAL A 33 8.21 3.88 0.02
CA VAL A 33 8.91 2.59 -0.08
C VAL A 33 9.11 2.19 -1.55
N LEU A 34 8.08 2.29 -2.40
CA LEU A 34 8.18 1.97 -3.82
C LEU A 34 9.20 2.87 -4.54
N PHE A 35 9.20 4.16 -4.22
CA PHE A 35 10.18 5.12 -4.72
C PHE A 35 11.62 4.74 -4.32
N ALA A 36 11.85 4.45 -3.03
CA ALA A 36 13.16 4.03 -2.55
C ALA A 36 13.63 2.72 -3.18
N LEU A 37 12.73 1.74 -3.35
CA LEU A 37 13.03 0.48 -4.03
C LEU A 37 13.35 0.68 -5.51
N THR A 38 12.73 1.65 -6.16
CA THR A 38 13.06 2.01 -7.54
C THR A 38 14.47 2.58 -7.64
N GLY A 39 14.84 3.50 -6.73
CA GLY A 39 16.20 4.02 -6.64
C GLY A 39 17.24 2.92 -6.37
N LEU A 40 16.91 1.96 -5.50
CA LEU A 40 17.73 0.78 -5.25
C LEU A 40 17.86 -0.10 -6.51
N GLY A 41 16.75 -0.37 -7.21
CA GLY A 41 16.76 -1.16 -8.44
C GLY A 41 17.59 -0.52 -9.54
N LEU A 42 17.54 0.81 -9.68
CA LEU A 42 18.38 1.57 -10.61
C LEU A 42 19.86 1.47 -10.23
N ALA A 43 20.19 1.56 -8.95
CA ALA A 43 21.57 1.39 -8.47
C ALA A 43 22.11 -0.02 -8.80
N VAL A 44 21.29 -1.06 -8.60
CA VAL A 44 21.63 -2.44 -8.98
C VAL A 44 21.82 -2.58 -10.49
N TYR A 45 20.88 -2.08 -11.29
CA TYR A 45 20.94 -2.14 -12.75
C TYR A 45 22.15 -1.41 -13.32
N GLY A 46 22.47 -0.23 -12.77
CA GLY A 46 23.61 0.59 -13.17
C GLY A 46 24.96 0.15 -12.58
N SER A 47 24.98 -0.92 -11.77
CA SER A 47 26.18 -1.32 -11.01
C SER A 47 26.84 -0.16 -10.24
N ASP A 48 26.01 0.67 -9.61
CA ASP A 48 26.43 1.87 -8.89
C ASP A 48 27.48 1.50 -7.81
N PRO A 49 28.62 2.21 -7.72
CA PRO A 49 29.64 1.99 -6.70
C PRO A 49 29.09 1.96 -5.26
N ILE A 50 27.96 2.63 -5.00
CA ILE A 50 27.30 2.62 -3.69
C ILE A 50 26.94 1.21 -3.21
N LEU A 51 26.79 0.23 -4.10
CA LEU A 51 26.51 -1.17 -3.75
C LEU A 51 27.61 -1.81 -2.91
N GLN A 52 28.84 -1.30 -2.99
CA GLN A 52 29.97 -1.73 -2.16
C GLN A 52 29.88 -1.20 -0.72
N HIS A 53 28.99 -0.24 -0.46
CA HIS A 53 28.85 0.43 0.82
C HIS A 53 27.43 0.19 1.39
N PRO A 54 27.17 -0.99 2.01
CA PRO A 54 25.82 -1.40 2.40
C PRO A 54 25.16 -0.44 3.40
N TRP A 55 25.94 0.19 4.29
CA TRP A 55 25.42 1.19 5.21
C TRP A 55 24.98 2.48 4.51
N LEU A 56 25.78 3.01 3.58
CA LEU A 56 25.40 4.19 2.80
C LEU A 56 24.18 3.91 1.93
N LEU A 57 24.09 2.72 1.35
CA LEU A 57 22.92 2.28 0.58
C LEU A 57 21.67 2.25 1.46
N ALA A 58 21.75 1.67 2.66
CA ALA A 58 20.64 1.64 3.62
C ALA A 58 20.20 3.05 4.05
N PHE A 59 21.15 3.94 4.36
CA PHE A 59 20.83 5.33 4.71
C PHE A 59 20.20 6.09 3.54
N ARG A 60 20.74 5.98 2.33
CA ARG A 60 20.21 6.64 1.12
C ARG A 60 18.78 6.17 0.83
N THR A 61 18.54 4.86 0.87
CA THR A 61 17.23 4.28 0.60
C THR A 61 16.20 4.66 1.67
N LEU A 62 16.58 4.58 2.95
CA LEU A 62 15.71 5.00 4.05
C LEU A 62 15.41 6.50 3.99
N ALA A 63 16.43 7.33 3.78
CA ALA A 63 16.27 8.77 3.65
C ALA A 63 15.35 9.12 2.48
N ALA A 64 15.51 8.47 1.32
CA ALA A 64 14.62 8.68 0.17
C ALA A 64 13.15 8.35 0.51
N ALA A 65 12.89 7.24 1.21
CA ALA A 65 11.54 6.86 1.62
C ALA A 65 10.95 7.87 2.62
N VAL A 66 11.72 8.28 3.62
CA VAL A 66 11.29 9.24 4.65
C VAL A 66 11.05 10.62 4.04
N SER A 67 12.00 11.14 3.27
CA SER A 67 11.87 12.42 2.58
C SER A 67 10.64 12.44 1.68
N TYR A 68 10.39 11.38 0.91
CA TYR A 68 9.18 11.28 0.09
C TYR A 68 7.89 11.47 0.89
N VAL A 69 7.80 10.82 2.06
CA VAL A 69 6.62 10.90 2.93
C VAL A 69 6.45 12.31 3.50
N PHE A 70 7.52 12.89 4.03
CA PHE A 70 7.47 14.21 4.69
C PHE A 70 7.31 15.37 3.70
N LEU A 71 7.82 15.23 2.47
CA LEU A 71 7.60 16.20 1.39
C LEU A 71 6.26 15.96 0.68
N GLY A 72 5.44 15.01 1.11
CA GLY A 72 4.10 14.80 0.56
C GLY A 72 4.09 14.26 -0.88
N GLY A 73 5.07 13.44 -1.25
CA GLY A 73 5.19 12.91 -2.61
C GLY A 73 5.87 13.86 -3.61
N PHE A 74 6.62 14.82 -3.10
CA PHE A 74 7.57 15.63 -3.86
C PHE A 74 8.99 15.17 -3.55
N ALA A 75 9.86 15.19 -4.57
CA ALA A 75 11.29 15.21 -4.36
C ALA A 75 11.88 16.37 -5.15
N TRP A 76 12.84 17.04 -4.53
CA TRP A 76 13.65 18.06 -5.17
C TRP A 76 15.01 17.45 -5.49
N THR A 77 15.47 17.59 -6.74
CA THR A 77 16.82 17.18 -7.15
C THR A 77 17.56 18.35 -7.78
N PRO A 78 18.89 18.48 -7.59
CA PRO A 78 19.66 19.58 -8.16
C PRO A 78 19.61 19.60 -9.69
N ASP A 79 19.61 18.42 -10.32
CA ASP A 79 19.68 18.27 -11.78
C ASP A 79 18.30 18.33 -12.47
N GLY A 80 17.21 18.07 -11.74
CA GLY A 80 15.86 17.92 -12.30
C GLY A 80 14.79 18.86 -11.73
N GLY A 81 15.09 19.66 -10.71
CA GLY A 81 14.13 20.54 -10.05
C GLY A 81 13.05 19.80 -9.25
N TYR A 82 11.87 20.41 -9.11
CA TYR A 82 10.70 19.80 -8.46
C TYR A 82 10.01 18.82 -9.41
N ALA A 83 10.12 17.53 -9.14
CA ALA A 83 9.34 16.50 -9.85
C ALA A 83 8.15 16.06 -9.00
N SER A 84 6.95 16.11 -9.56
CA SER A 84 5.77 15.55 -8.92
C SER A 84 5.86 14.02 -8.94
N LEU A 85 6.24 13.41 -7.84
CA LEU A 85 6.31 11.95 -7.71
C LEU A 85 4.96 11.33 -7.29
N HIS A 86 3.86 11.96 -7.74
CA HIS A 86 2.50 11.53 -7.43
C HIS A 86 2.16 10.18 -8.04
N ALA A 87 2.89 9.76 -9.09
CA ALA A 87 2.79 8.42 -9.65
C ALA A 87 3.08 7.34 -8.58
N TRP A 88 4.10 7.55 -7.74
CA TRP A 88 4.42 6.62 -6.65
C TRP A 88 3.38 6.67 -5.53
N TYR A 89 2.79 7.83 -5.27
CA TYR A 89 1.71 7.97 -4.31
C TYR A 89 0.48 7.20 -4.79
N ALA A 90 0.08 7.41 -6.06
CA ALA A 90 -1.01 6.68 -6.68
C ALA A 90 -0.76 5.17 -6.68
N ALA A 91 0.45 4.73 -7.01
CA ALA A 91 0.84 3.32 -6.92
C ALA A 91 0.73 2.79 -5.48
N GLY A 92 1.17 3.58 -4.50
CA GLY A 92 1.03 3.28 -3.07
C GLY A 92 -0.44 3.16 -2.64
N VAL A 93 -1.32 4.07 -3.09
CA VAL A 93 -2.77 4.04 -2.81
C VAL A 93 -3.39 2.77 -3.41
N VAL A 94 -3.07 2.44 -4.66
CA VAL A 94 -3.57 1.22 -5.32
C VAL A 94 -3.09 -0.02 -4.59
N LEU A 95 -1.84 -0.05 -4.16
CA LEU A 95 -1.26 -1.15 -3.41
C LEU A 95 -1.91 -1.29 -2.02
N ALA A 96 -2.05 -0.19 -1.27
CA ALA A 96 -2.75 -0.16 0.01
C ALA A 96 -4.18 -0.67 -0.14
N PHE A 97 -4.88 -0.19 -1.17
CA PHE A 97 -6.23 -0.62 -1.46
C PHE A 97 -6.23 -2.11 -1.67
N TRP A 98 -5.44 -2.65 -2.59
CA TRP A 98 -5.38 -4.09 -2.86
C TRP A 98 -5.05 -4.92 -1.60
N LEU A 99 -4.06 -4.53 -0.81
CA LEU A 99 -3.68 -5.21 0.44
C LEU A 99 -4.83 -5.25 1.46
N LEU A 100 -5.54 -4.14 1.65
CA LEU A 100 -6.69 -4.07 2.56
C LEU A 100 -7.89 -4.90 2.10
N GLY A 101 -7.97 -5.23 0.81
CA GLY A 101 -9.01 -6.09 0.24
C GLY A 101 -8.72 -7.58 0.30
N ARG A 102 -7.49 -7.98 0.65
CA ARG A 102 -7.11 -9.39 0.65
C ARG A 102 -7.95 -10.20 1.64
N PRO A 103 -8.23 -11.49 1.32
CA PRO A 103 -9.15 -12.35 2.06
C PRO A 103 -8.70 -12.73 3.49
N TRP A 104 -7.57 -12.21 3.97
CA TRP A 104 -7.06 -12.45 5.32
C TRP A 104 -8.07 -12.00 6.39
N ARG A 105 -8.89 -10.98 6.11
CA ARG A 105 -10.05 -10.59 6.96
C ARG A 105 -11.16 -11.65 7.00
N ARG A 106 -11.38 -12.44 5.94
CA ARG A 106 -12.37 -13.53 5.92
C ARG A 106 -11.91 -14.72 6.75
N TRP A 107 -10.62 -15.02 6.73
CA TRP A 107 -10.03 -16.07 7.57
C TRP A 107 -10.20 -15.79 9.07
N ARG A 108 -10.04 -14.54 9.51
CA ARG A 108 -10.34 -14.15 10.91
C ARG A 108 -11.84 -14.21 11.25
N ARG A 109 -12.75 -13.96 10.31
CA ARG A 109 -14.21 -14.04 10.55
C ARG A 109 -14.73 -15.48 10.64
N ARG A 110 -14.10 -16.45 9.99
CA ARG A 110 -14.46 -17.88 10.13
C ARG A 110 -14.26 -18.44 11.54
N LYS A 111 -13.54 -17.73 12.43
CA LYS A 111 -13.31 -18.13 13.83
C LYS A 111 -14.29 -17.49 14.83
N ARG A 112 -15.36 -16.80 14.43
CA ARG A 112 -16.40 -16.43 15.40
C ARG A 112 -17.18 -17.71 15.74
N PRO A 113 -17.17 -18.17 17.02
CA PRO A 113 -18.06 -19.23 17.44
C PRO A 113 -19.49 -18.74 17.22
N GLU A 114 -20.32 -19.56 16.55
CA GLU A 114 -21.77 -19.33 16.57
C GLU A 114 -22.24 -19.30 18.03
N PRO A 115 -23.08 -18.33 18.44
CA PRO A 115 -23.61 -18.30 19.79
C PRO A 115 -24.51 -19.53 20.00
N TRP A 116 -24.02 -20.47 20.80
CA TRP A 116 -24.82 -21.51 21.45
C TRP A 116 -25.78 -20.87 22.48
N PRO A 117 -27.00 -21.38 22.70
CA PRO A 117 -27.52 -22.67 22.29
C PRO A 117 -28.34 -22.65 21.00
N ARG A 118 -28.21 -23.73 20.22
CA ARG A 118 -29.19 -24.10 19.21
C ARG A 118 -30.50 -24.39 19.94
N ARG A 119 -31.53 -23.58 19.70
CA ARG A 119 -32.88 -23.90 20.18
C ARG A 119 -33.30 -25.24 19.54
N GLY A 120 -33.84 -26.11 20.39
CA GLY A 120 -34.21 -27.50 20.08
C GLY A 120 -35.34 -27.64 19.07
#